data_AF-A0A4Q4RWJ0-F1
#
_entry.id   AF-A0A4Q4RWJ0-F1
#
_cell.length_a   1.000
_cell.length_b   1.000
_cell.length_c   1.000
_cell.angle_alpha   90.00
_cell.angle_beta   90.00
_cell.angle_gamma   90.00
#
_symmetry.space_group_name_H-M   'P 1'
#
loop_
_entity.id
_entity.type
_entity.pdbx_description
1 polymer ?
#
loop_
_entity_poly.entity_id
_entity_poly.type
_entity_poly.pdbx_seq_one_letter_code
_entity_poly.pdbx_strand_id
1 'polypeptide(L)'
;MEQVFSDAYFTIGASSAESSLDGFLADRNPRSVVRVPNDTVRSIYACIDIDDFHKDVELSRLNTRGWVLQERALSRRTIFFTSTQVYWECGAGIHCETLTRLENSRTALLGDANFPAYAGRYYKDGRQLLIQDLYERYSGLAFTKPADRSVAILGLQKRLSRAFKTNAAHGLFDVYFARGLLWKRGGWQPMNRIDQPLGRQVPSWSSLSKEGLIRYMDSETELRFKETQWAIDDFTNPFAGVEGSVHEYDMVYFLGRARRLLLSRIDMLLYITFDVHQEFEVDNLRCVVIGKDKFVEGQGSPKIHVLVIHQSRNPVGDLIWERVGVASLNSIAVHKDGMWVKVY
;
A
#
# COMPACT_ATOMS: atom_id res chain seq x y z
N MET A 1 18.23 -7.85 -4.99
CA MET A 1 17.57 -6.56 -4.67
C MET A 1 17.57 -6.31 -3.18
N GLU A 2 16.90 -7.10 -2.34
CA GLU A 2 16.80 -6.79 -0.90
C GLU A 2 18.16 -6.60 -0.21
N GLN A 3 19.03 -7.61 -0.29
CA GLN A 3 20.37 -7.59 0.32
C GLN A 3 21.26 -6.46 -0.20
N VAL A 4 21.11 -6.09 -1.48
CA VAL A 4 21.93 -5.05 -2.11
C VAL A 4 21.75 -3.70 -1.40
N PHE A 5 20.51 -3.29 -1.15
CA PHE A 5 20.22 -2.02 -0.48
C PHE A 5 20.36 -2.10 1.04
N SER A 6 20.03 -3.25 1.66
CA SER A 6 20.15 -3.41 3.11
C SER A 6 21.59 -3.47 3.59
N ASP A 7 22.49 -4.00 2.76
CA ASP A 7 23.89 -4.24 3.12
C ASP A 7 24.83 -3.17 2.53
N ALA A 8 24.31 -2.30 1.65
CA ALA A 8 25.02 -1.10 1.22
C ALA A 8 25.37 -0.21 2.42
N TYR A 9 26.58 0.35 2.41
CA TYR A 9 26.98 1.28 3.46
C TYR A 9 26.11 2.55 3.44
N PHE A 10 25.87 3.09 2.24
CA PHE A 10 24.84 4.07 1.91
C PHE A 10 24.40 3.90 0.45
N THR A 11 23.23 4.44 0.13
CA THR A 11 22.67 4.53 -1.22
C THR A 11 22.72 5.97 -1.71
N ILE A 12 22.93 6.18 -3.02
CA ILE A 12 22.85 7.51 -3.64
C ILE A 12 21.49 7.63 -4.35
N GLY A 13 20.73 8.66 -3.98
CA GLY A 13 19.52 9.07 -4.68
C GLY A 13 19.79 10.28 -5.57
N ALA A 14 19.74 10.10 -6.87
CA ALA A 14 19.86 11.18 -7.85
C ALA A 14 18.50 11.90 -8.05
N SER A 15 18.03 12.60 -7.02
CA SER A 15 16.71 13.26 -7.00
C SER A 15 16.60 14.48 -7.93
N SER A 16 17.73 15.08 -8.32
CA SER A 16 17.79 16.15 -9.33
C SER A 16 17.76 15.66 -10.77
N ALA A 17 18.00 14.36 -11.02
CA ALA A 17 18.01 13.80 -12.36
C ALA A 17 16.59 13.40 -12.81
N GLU A 18 16.30 13.68 -14.07
CA GLU A 18 15.02 13.35 -14.71
C GLU A 18 14.99 11.88 -15.18
N SER A 19 16.14 11.34 -15.56
CA SER A 19 16.33 9.97 -16.04
C SER A 19 17.75 9.46 -15.76
N SER A 20 18.00 8.18 -16.06
CA SER A 20 19.34 7.59 -15.97
C SER A 20 20.32 8.10 -17.04
N LEU A 21 19.85 8.90 -18.00
CA LEU A 21 20.69 9.52 -19.03
C LEU A 21 21.19 10.90 -18.60
N ASP A 22 20.62 11.45 -17.52
CA ASP A 22 20.95 12.77 -17.00
C ASP A 22 22.05 12.70 -15.92
N GLY A 23 22.84 13.76 -15.80
CA GLY A 23 23.73 13.96 -14.66
C GLY A 23 22.99 14.56 -13.47
N PHE A 24 23.47 14.28 -12.25
CA PHE A 24 22.90 14.82 -11.00
C PHE A 24 23.88 15.72 -10.21
N LEU A 25 25.09 15.92 -10.75
CA LEU A 25 26.18 16.69 -10.14
C LEU A 25 26.41 18.05 -10.84
N ALA A 26 25.36 18.61 -11.43
CA ALA A 26 25.43 19.91 -12.09
C ALA A 26 25.58 21.05 -11.08
N ASP A 27 26.10 22.20 -11.54
CA ASP A 27 26.19 23.41 -10.73
C ASP A 27 24.80 23.87 -10.28
N ARG A 28 24.68 24.18 -8.98
CA ARG A 28 23.44 24.69 -8.36
C ARG A 28 23.45 26.20 -8.38
N ASN A 29 22.27 26.80 -8.42
CA ASN A 29 22.13 28.25 -8.27
C ASN A 29 22.67 28.69 -6.90
N PRO A 30 23.63 29.64 -6.84
CA PRO A 30 24.15 30.13 -5.57
C PRO A 30 23.05 30.74 -4.71
N ARG A 31 23.10 30.49 -3.40
CA ARG A 31 22.14 31.08 -2.45
C ARG A 31 22.37 32.58 -2.34
N SER A 32 21.28 33.35 -2.36
CA SER A 32 21.33 34.76 -1.98
C SER A 32 21.62 34.86 -0.48
N VAL A 33 22.72 35.53 -0.14
CA VAL A 33 23.16 35.76 1.24
C VAL A 33 23.26 37.26 1.49
N VAL A 34 22.79 37.71 2.65
CA VAL A 34 22.91 39.09 3.12
C VAL A 34 23.79 39.09 4.35
N ARG A 35 24.83 39.93 4.35
CA ARG A 35 25.63 40.14 5.56
C ARG A 35 24.83 41.00 6.54
N VAL A 36 24.62 40.49 7.74
CA VAL A 36 23.95 41.23 8.82
C VAL A 36 24.99 42.16 9.47
N PRO A 37 24.76 43.47 9.53
CA PRO A 37 25.65 44.38 10.25
C PRO A 37 25.75 43.97 11.73
N ASN A 38 26.98 43.85 12.24
CA ASN A 38 27.23 43.57 13.65
C ASN A 38 28.53 44.20 14.13
N ASP A 39 28.60 44.47 15.43
CA ASP A 39 29.78 45.07 16.08
C ASP A 39 30.78 43.99 16.58
N THR A 40 30.58 42.74 16.17
CA THR A 40 31.41 41.60 16.60
C THR A 40 32.44 41.23 15.55
N VAL A 41 33.57 40.64 15.96
CA VAL A 41 34.64 40.18 15.05
C VAL A 41 34.15 39.11 14.05
N ARG A 42 33.10 38.36 14.37
CA ARG A 42 32.52 37.34 13.48
C ARG A 42 31.44 37.94 12.59
N SER A 43 31.57 37.77 11.27
CA SER A 43 30.52 38.17 10.34
C SER A 43 29.32 37.22 10.43
N ILE A 44 28.11 37.77 10.54
CA ILE A 44 26.86 37.01 10.48
C ILE A 44 26.26 37.18 9.08
N TYR A 45 25.77 36.09 8.51
CA TYR A 45 25.08 36.07 7.23
C TYR A 45 23.67 35.51 7.42
N ALA A 46 22.70 36.13 6.77
CA ALA A 46 21.33 35.65 6.66
C ALA A 46 21.08 35.16 5.23
N CYS A 47 20.29 34.11 5.10
CA CYS A 47 19.87 33.57 3.81
C CYS A 47 18.45 33.00 3.93
N ILE A 48 17.79 32.82 2.79
CA ILE A 48 16.47 32.20 2.73
C ILE A 48 16.58 30.75 3.17
N ASP A 49 15.66 30.30 4.01
CA ASP A 49 15.54 28.89 4.38
C ASP A 49 15.12 28.06 3.15
N ILE A 50 15.89 27.01 2.89
CA ILE A 50 15.72 26.12 1.72
C ILE A 50 15.41 24.68 2.14
N ASP A 51 15.28 24.41 3.44
CA ASP A 51 15.14 23.07 3.97
C ASP A 51 13.71 22.54 3.75
N ASP A 52 13.52 21.81 2.65
CA ASP A 52 12.23 21.21 2.28
C ASP A 52 12.41 19.81 1.70
N PHE A 53 12.67 18.84 2.58
CA PHE A 53 12.86 17.44 2.18
C PHE A 53 11.62 16.84 1.49
N HIS A 54 10.42 17.28 1.85
CA HIS A 54 9.20 16.78 1.24
C HIS A 54 9.17 17.13 -0.24
N LYS A 55 9.38 18.41 -0.56
CA LYS A 55 9.43 18.90 -1.94
C LYS A 55 10.62 18.34 -2.70
N ASP A 56 11.81 18.39 -2.12
CA ASP A 56 13.05 18.12 -2.85
C ASP A 56 13.32 16.62 -3.06
N VAL A 57 12.82 15.77 -2.15
CA VAL A 57 13.05 14.32 -2.20
C VAL A 57 11.75 13.56 -2.38
N GLU A 58 10.77 13.70 -1.48
CA GLU A 58 9.56 12.86 -1.50
C GLU A 58 8.70 13.08 -2.75
N LEU A 59 8.63 14.32 -3.24
CA LEU A 59 7.93 14.67 -4.48
C LEU A 59 8.82 14.62 -5.74
N SER A 60 10.11 14.27 -5.59
CA SER A 60 11.02 14.17 -6.73
C SER A 60 10.60 13.06 -7.70
N ARG A 61 10.94 13.23 -8.98
CA ARG A 61 10.66 12.23 -10.02
C ARG A 61 11.27 10.86 -9.72
N LEU A 62 12.39 10.81 -8.99
CA LEU A 62 12.96 9.55 -8.55
C LEU A 62 11.99 8.76 -7.65
N ASN A 63 11.37 9.43 -6.66
CA ASN A 63 10.48 8.78 -5.70
C ASN A 63 9.08 8.47 -6.24
N THR A 64 8.73 8.88 -7.47
CA THR A 64 7.47 8.46 -8.12
C THR A 64 7.57 7.07 -8.76
N ARG A 65 8.79 6.50 -8.88
CA ARG A 65 9.03 5.21 -9.53
C ARG A 65 8.77 4.05 -8.57
N GLY A 66 8.02 3.04 -9.03
CA GLY A 66 7.61 1.89 -8.22
C GLY A 66 8.76 1.12 -7.58
N TRP A 67 9.84 0.87 -8.35
CA TRP A 67 11.02 0.17 -7.86
C TRP A 67 11.73 0.92 -6.73
N VAL A 68 11.77 2.26 -6.79
CA VAL A 68 12.53 3.11 -5.87
C VAL A 68 12.01 3.03 -4.43
N LEU A 69 10.72 2.76 -4.23
CA LEU A 69 10.18 2.60 -2.87
C LEU A 69 10.90 1.49 -2.11
N GLN A 70 11.13 0.34 -2.74
CA GLN A 70 11.86 -0.76 -2.13
C GLN A 70 13.33 -0.38 -1.90
N GLU A 71 13.97 0.29 -2.87
CA GLU A 71 15.36 0.72 -2.76
C GLU A 71 15.56 1.64 -1.56
N ARG A 72 14.69 2.63 -1.40
CA ARG A 72 14.74 3.61 -0.30
C ARG A 72 14.39 2.97 1.04
N ALA A 73 13.28 2.22 1.13
CA ALA A 73 12.83 1.59 2.37
C ALA A 73 13.83 0.58 2.94
N LEU A 74 14.64 -0.06 2.08
CA LEU A 74 15.66 -1.02 2.50
C LEU A 74 17.02 -0.38 2.77
N SER A 75 17.27 0.83 2.26
CA SER A 75 18.53 1.54 2.44
C SER A 75 18.65 2.05 3.87
N ARG A 76 19.76 1.70 4.56
CA ARG A 76 19.98 2.12 5.95
C ARG A 76 20.33 3.61 6.06
N ARG A 77 20.92 4.15 5.00
CA ARG A 77 21.45 5.50 4.84
C ARG A 77 21.32 5.87 3.38
N THR A 78 20.77 7.04 3.09
CA THR A 78 20.62 7.52 1.71
C THR A 78 21.11 8.96 1.62
N ILE A 79 21.96 9.23 0.64
CA ILE A 79 22.38 10.58 0.26
C ILE A 79 21.55 10.99 -0.95
N PHE A 80 20.69 11.98 -0.79
CA PHE A 80 19.93 12.55 -1.90
C PHE A 80 20.62 13.79 -2.44
N PHE A 81 20.96 13.74 -3.72
CA PHE A 81 21.38 14.91 -4.49
C PHE A 81 20.15 15.52 -5.12
N THR A 82 19.76 16.71 -4.66
CA THR A 82 18.61 17.46 -5.18
C THR A 82 19.09 18.71 -5.92
N SER A 83 18.18 19.43 -6.57
CA SER A 83 18.51 20.66 -7.29
C SER A 83 18.86 21.83 -6.35
N THR A 84 18.50 21.74 -5.07
CA THR A 84 18.65 22.79 -4.06
C THR A 84 19.79 22.52 -3.10
N GLN A 85 19.89 21.31 -2.55
CA GLN A 85 20.88 20.93 -1.55
C GLN A 85 21.15 19.41 -1.54
N VAL A 86 22.07 18.95 -0.69
CA VAL A 86 22.23 17.53 -0.39
C VAL A 86 21.52 17.18 0.92
N TYR A 87 20.80 16.06 0.93
CA TYR A 87 20.18 15.52 2.14
C TYR A 87 20.79 14.17 2.52
N TRP A 88 20.97 13.94 3.82
CA TRP A 88 21.32 12.66 4.40
C TRP A 88 20.14 12.11 5.20
N GLU A 89 19.52 11.04 4.73
CA GLU A 89 18.46 10.32 5.43
C GLU A 89 19.01 9.06 6.10
N CYS A 90 18.74 8.88 7.39
CA CYS A 90 19.01 7.62 8.08
C CYS A 90 18.03 7.39 9.24
N GLY A 91 18.23 6.31 10.00
CA GLY A 91 17.45 5.96 11.19
C GLY A 91 17.43 7.02 12.31
N ALA A 92 18.26 8.05 12.23
CA ALA A 92 18.27 9.19 13.15
C ALA A 92 17.55 10.43 12.59
N GLY A 93 16.90 10.35 11.44
CA GLY A 93 16.24 11.47 10.77
C GLY A 93 17.02 12.00 9.57
N ILE A 94 16.66 13.20 9.14
CA ILE A 94 17.18 13.82 7.91
C ILE A 94 18.10 14.97 8.30
N HIS A 95 19.30 14.99 7.73
CA HIS A 95 20.25 16.09 7.87
C HIS A 95 20.39 16.81 6.55
N CYS A 96 20.25 18.13 6.59
CA CYS A 96 20.40 19.03 5.47
C CYS A 96 21.86 19.48 5.33
N GLU A 97 22.26 19.91 4.13
CA GLU A 97 23.57 20.51 3.89
C GLU A 97 23.77 21.80 4.71
N THR A 98 22.67 22.45 5.08
CA THR A 98 22.60 23.61 5.99
C THR A 98 22.93 23.28 7.45
N LEU A 99 23.22 22.01 7.78
CA LEU A 99 23.37 21.47 9.13
C LEU A 99 22.08 21.43 9.95
N THR A 100 20.94 21.81 9.36
CA THR A 100 19.63 21.60 9.97
C THR A 100 19.31 20.11 10.06
N ARG A 101 18.69 19.70 11.17
CA ARG A 101 18.10 18.37 11.31
C ARG A 101 16.58 18.48 11.19
N LEU A 102 16.01 17.78 10.22
CA LEU A 102 14.57 17.67 10.06
C LEU A 102 14.08 16.38 10.71
N GLU A 103 13.02 16.52 11.51
CA GLU A 103 12.22 15.39 11.96
C GLU A 103 11.14 15.11 10.93
N ASN A 104 11.11 13.89 10.40
CA ASN A 104 10.06 13.48 9.47
C ASN A 104 9.26 12.35 10.12
N SER A 105 7.98 12.60 10.39
CA SER A 105 7.04 11.63 10.97
C SER A 105 6.87 10.38 10.09
N ARG A 106 7.24 10.44 8.80
CA ARG A 106 7.26 9.30 7.85
C ARG A 106 8.53 8.45 7.91
N THR A 107 9.52 8.81 8.75
CA THR A 107 10.74 8.01 8.96
C THR A 107 10.47 6.60 9.45
N ALA A 108 9.28 6.33 10.01
CA ALA A 108 8.88 4.99 10.44
C ALA A 108 8.86 3.96 9.29
N LEU A 109 8.56 4.38 8.05
CA LEU A 109 8.50 3.48 6.88
C LEU A 109 9.77 3.57 6.00
N LEU A 110 10.22 4.78 5.66
CA LEU A 110 11.25 5.02 4.64
C LEU A 110 12.62 5.46 5.17
N GLY A 111 12.72 5.70 6.48
CA GLY A 111 13.96 6.15 7.13
C GLY A 111 14.49 5.20 8.19
N ASP A 112 13.90 4.01 8.36
CA ASP A 112 14.31 3.07 9.40
C ASP A 112 15.57 2.30 8.98
N ALA A 113 16.70 2.64 9.61
CA ALA A 113 17.98 1.96 9.38
C ALA A 113 17.94 0.45 9.66
N ASN A 114 16.95 -0.04 10.41
CA ASN A 114 16.70 -1.46 10.65
C ASN A 114 15.25 -1.82 10.29
N PHE A 115 14.70 -1.26 9.20
CA PHE A 115 13.32 -1.49 8.77
C PHE A 115 12.87 -2.94 9.00
N PRO A 116 11.71 -3.23 9.62
CA PRO A 116 10.72 -2.32 10.20
C PRO A 116 10.85 -2.14 11.74
N ALA A 117 12.06 -2.21 12.32
CA ALA A 117 12.27 -2.20 13.78
C ALA A 117 11.75 -0.93 14.50
N TYR A 118 11.81 0.24 13.87
CA TYR A 118 11.28 1.50 14.38
C TYR A 118 9.76 1.54 14.23
N ALA A 119 9.22 1.09 13.09
CA ALA A 119 7.78 0.93 12.91
C ALA A 119 7.18 0.02 13.99
N GLY A 120 7.83 -1.10 14.31
CA GLY A 120 7.36 -2.02 15.36
C GLY A 120 7.30 -1.40 16.77
N ARG A 121 8.07 -0.33 17.04
CA ARG A 121 8.08 0.39 18.33
C ARG A 121 7.06 1.53 18.38
N TYR A 122 6.86 2.24 17.26
CA TYR A 122 5.88 3.32 17.17
C TYR A 122 4.43 2.79 17.16
N TYR A 123 4.26 1.54 16.74
CA TYR A 123 2.96 0.96 16.43
C TYR A 123 2.70 -0.35 17.21
N LYS A 124 2.42 -0.28 18.51
CA LYS A 124 2.04 -1.48 19.31
C LYS A 124 0.82 -2.24 18.74
N ASP A 125 -0.13 -1.53 18.12
CA ASP A 125 -1.27 -2.07 17.35
C ASP A 125 -1.21 -1.76 15.83
N GLY A 126 -0.13 -1.12 15.35
CA GLY A 126 -0.10 -0.51 14.00
C GLY A 126 0.85 -1.16 13.00
N ARG A 127 1.31 -2.40 13.22
CA ARG A 127 1.96 -3.19 12.15
C ARG A 127 1.05 -3.30 10.92
N GLN A 128 -0.24 -3.46 11.18
CA GLN A 128 -1.26 -3.49 10.16
C GLN A 128 -1.43 -2.11 9.49
N LEU A 129 -1.39 -1.01 10.24
CA LEU A 129 -1.41 0.35 9.67
C LEU A 129 -0.16 0.62 8.82
N LEU A 130 1.01 0.14 9.23
CA LEU A 130 2.25 0.21 8.45
C LEU A 130 2.10 -0.50 7.11
N ILE A 131 1.54 -1.71 7.10
CA ILE A 131 1.26 -2.46 5.88
C ILE A 131 0.28 -1.66 5.01
N GLN A 132 -0.80 -1.15 5.59
CA GLN A 132 -1.79 -0.38 4.84
C GLN A 132 -1.17 0.88 4.20
N ASP A 133 -0.46 1.70 4.97
CA ASP A 133 0.25 2.90 4.47
C ASP A 133 1.28 2.54 3.37
N LEU A 134 2.03 1.45 3.56
CA LEU A 134 3.00 0.98 2.56
C LEU A 134 2.31 0.65 1.22
N TYR A 135 1.27 -0.17 1.24
CA TYR A 135 0.61 -0.63 0.02
C TYR A 135 -0.22 0.47 -0.65
N GLU A 136 -0.80 1.40 0.13
CA GLU A 136 -1.45 2.60 -0.42
C GLU A 136 -0.44 3.46 -1.18
N ARG A 137 0.69 3.81 -0.56
CA ARG A 137 1.75 4.60 -1.23
C ARG A 137 2.28 3.88 -2.46
N TYR A 138 2.60 2.59 -2.31
CA TYR A 138 3.15 1.78 -3.39
C TYR A 138 2.23 1.71 -4.61
N SER A 139 0.92 1.56 -4.38
CA SER A 139 -0.07 1.46 -5.46
C SER A 139 -0.16 2.72 -6.33
N GLY A 140 0.16 3.88 -5.76
CA GLY A 140 0.20 5.17 -6.45
C GLY A 140 1.49 5.43 -7.26
N LEU A 141 2.49 4.54 -7.17
CA LEU A 141 3.75 4.72 -7.89
C LEU A 141 3.64 4.28 -9.36
N ALA A 142 4.50 4.88 -10.19
CA ALA A 142 4.56 4.65 -11.62
C ALA A 142 5.42 3.42 -11.97
N PHE A 143 4.92 2.62 -12.91
CA PHE A 143 5.63 1.46 -13.46
C PHE A 143 5.67 1.56 -14.99
N THR A 144 6.85 1.41 -15.58
CA THR A 144 6.98 1.31 -17.04
C THR A 144 6.33 0.03 -17.57
N LYS A 145 6.37 -1.05 -16.79
CA LYS A 145 5.70 -2.32 -17.05
C LYS A 145 4.77 -2.61 -15.87
N PRO A 146 3.43 -2.52 -16.02
CA PRO A 146 2.52 -2.73 -14.90
C PRO A 146 2.71 -4.08 -14.18
N ALA A 147 3.07 -5.14 -14.91
CA ALA A 147 3.35 -6.47 -14.35
C ALA A 147 4.55 -6.54 -13.38
N ASP A 148 5.43 -5.53 -13.37
CA ASP A 148 6.52 -5.44 -12.40
C ASP A 148 6.02 -5.08 -11.00
N ARG A 149 4.79 -4.57 -10.88
CA ARG A 149 4.18 -4.16 -9.62
C ARG A 149 4.12 -5.29 -8.59
N SER A 150 3.87 -6.53 -9.00
CA SER A 150 3.90 -7.64 -8.04
C SER A 150 5.32 -8.01 -7.61
N VAL A 151 6.33 -7.79 -8.45
CA VAL A 151 7.73 -8.18 -8.21
C VAL A 151 8.50 -7.14 -7.42
N ALA A 152 8.29 -5.86 -7.72
CA ALA A 152 9.06 -4.76 -7.14
C ALA A 152 8.80 -4.53 -5.65
N ILE A 153 7.71 -5.10 -5.10
CA ILE A 153 7.40 -5.06 -3.66
C ILE A 153 7.85 -6.30 -2.89
N LEU A 154 8.25 -7.39 -3.57
CA LEU A 154 8.48 -8.69 -2.93
C LEU A 154 9.56 -8.66 -1.85
N GLY A 155 10.59 -7.84 -2.02
CA GLY A 155 11.64 -7.68 -1.00
C GLY A 155 11.08 -7.09 0.29
N LEU A 156 10.22 -6.07 0.18
CA LEU A 156 9.54 -5.48 1.34
C LEU A 156 8.54 -6.46 1.97
N GLN A 157 7.74 -7.16 1.17
CA GLN A 157 6.82 -8.19 1.67
C GLN A 157 7.57 -9.28 2.45
N LYS A 158 8.65 -9.83 1.89
CA LYS A 158 9.48 -10.85 2.54
C LYS A 158 10.10 -10.35 3.83
N ARG A 159 10.62 -9.13 3.84
CA ARG A 159 11.19 -8.51 5.05
C ARG A 159 10.15 -8.34 6.15
N LEU A 160 8.98 -7.81 5.83
CA LEU A 160 7.86 -7.64 6.76
C LEU A 160 7.36 -8.99 7.28
N SER A 161 7.23 -10.00 6.41
CA SER A 161 6.79 -11.35 6.79
C SER A 161 7.70 -11.98 7.86
N ARG A 162 9.03 -11.87 7.68
CA ARG A 162 10.03 -12.33 8.65
C ARG A 162 9.98 -11.53 9.95
N ALA A 163 9.89 -10.20 9.86
CA ALA A 163 9.85 -9.34 11.02
C ALA A 163 8.59 -9.55 11.88
N PHE A 164 7.45 -9.80 11.23
CA PHE A 164 6.16 -10.00 11.90
C PHE A 164 5.88 -11.47 12.22
N LYS A 165 6.75 -12.40 11.81
CA LYS A 165 6.61 -13.85 11.99
C LYS A 165 5.26 -14.35 11.46
N THR A 166 4.93 -13.93 10.25
CA THR A 166 3.67 -14.25 9.56
C THR A 166 3.97 -14.69 8.13
N ASN A 167 3.12 -15.53 7.56
CA ASN A 167 3.13 -15.81 6.13
C ASN A 167 2.64 -14.58 5.34
N ALA A 168 3.13 -14.42 4.11
CA ALA A 168 2.71 -13.34 3.22
C ALA A 168 2.88 -13.73 1.74
N ALA A 169 1.89 -13.36 0.93
CA ALA A 169 1.85 -13.57 -0.52
C ALA A 169 0.92 -12.53 -1.15
N HIS A 170 1.20 -12.12 -2.39
CA HIS A 170 0.30 -11.27 -3.18
C HIS A 170 -0.12 -9.98 -2.47
N GLY A 171 0.77 -9.38 -1.69
CA GLY A 171 0.51 -8.16 -0.94
C GLY A 171 -0.33 -8.32 0.33
N LEU A 172 -0.68 -9.55 0.70
CA LEU A 172 -1.44 -9.88 1.91
C LEU A 172 -0.58 -10.65 2.91
N PHE A 173 -0.94 -10.51 4.18
CA PHE A 173 -0.28 -11.15 5.32
C PHE A 173 -1.32 -11.97 6.08
N ASP A 174 -0.97 -13.21 6.43
CA ASP A 174 -1.86 -14.17 7.10
C ASP A 174 -2.61 -13.56 8.30
N VAL A 175 -1.86 -12.99 9.25
CA VAL A 175 -2.42 -12.38 10.47
C VAL A 175 -3.35 -11.18 10.20
N TYR A 176 -3.33 -10.62 8.99
CA TYR A 176 -4.14 -9.46 8.59
C TYR A 176 -4.98 -9.72 7.33
N PHE A 177 -5.18 -10.99 6.94
CA PHE A 177 -5.77 -11.35 5.66
C PHE A 177 -7.14 -10.70 5.43
N ALA A 178 -8.05 -10.83 6.40
CA ALA A 178 -9.40 -10.26 6.33
C ALA A 178 -9.39 -8.74 6.09
N ARG A 179 -8.62 -8.00 6.89
CA ARG A 179 -8.49 -6.54 6.74
C ARG A 179 -7.80 -6.17 5.41
N GLY A 180 -6.82 -6.98 5.00
CA GLY A 180 -6.11 -6.81 3.75
C GLY A 180 -6.99 -6.99 2.52
N LEU A 181 -8.09 -7.75 2.59
CA LEU A 181 -9.07 -7.87 1.50
C LEU A 181 -9.93 -6.60 1.32
N LEU A 182 -10.00 -5.73 2.32
CA LEU A 182 -10.89 -4.55 2.32
C LEU A 182 -10.19 -3.28 1.79
N TRP A 183 -9.44 -3.42 0.70
CA TRP A 183 -8.98 -2.29 -0.11
C TRP A 183 -10.04 -1.83 -1.10
N LYS A 184 -9.96 -0.60 -1.61
CA LYS A 184 -10.83 -0.01 -2.63
C LYS A 184 -10.02 0.94 -3.52
N ARG A 185 -10.55 1.35 -4.68
CA ARG A 185 -9.92 2.41 -5.48
C ARG A 185 -9.84 3.71 -4.68
N GLY A 186 -8.69 4.38 -4.76
CA GLY A 186 -8.41 5.62 -4.03
C GLY A 186 -8.93 6.90 -4.69
N GLY A 187 -9.40 6.82 -5.94
CA GLY A 187 -9.98 7.93 -6.68
C GLY A 187 -11.19 7.51 -7.51
N TRP A 188 -11.81 8.47 -8.21
CA TRP A 188 -12.99 8.25 -9.05
C TRP A 188 -12.72 7.40 -10.30
N GLN A 189 -11.47 7.40 -10.75
CA GLN A 189 -11.06 6.65 -11.93
C GLN A 189 -11.09 5.14 -11.64
N PRO A 190 -11.72 4.35 -12.52
CA PRO A 190 -11.64 2.89 -12.46
C PRO A 190 -10.19 2.41 -12.61
N MET A 191 -9.90 1.25 -12.02
CA MET A 191 -8.61 0.60 -12.15
C MET A 191 -8.59 -0.34 -13.35
N ASN A 192 -7.42 -0.51 -13.95
CA ASN A 192 -7.21 -1.47 -15.03
C ASN A 192 -6.67 -2.78 -14.48
N ARG A 193 -7.10 -3.91 -15.03
CA ARG A 193 -6.49 -5.21 -14.71
C ARG A 193 -5.08 -5.26 -15.33
N ILE A 194 -4.11 -5.77 -14.57
CA ILE A 194 -2.75 -5.95 -15.04
C ILE A 194 -2.60 -7.33 -15.67
N ASP A 195 -2.29 -7.35 -16.97
CA ASP A 195 -1.91 -8.57 -17.67
C ASP A 195 -0.58 -9.11 -17.13
N GLN A 196 -0.60 -10.35 -16.67
CA GLN A 196 0.57 -11.01 -16.11
C GLN A 196 1.32 -11.79 -17.21
N PRO A 197 2.67 -11.83 -17.18
CA PRO A 197 3.45 -12.66 -18.08
C PRO A 197 3.14 -14.15 -17.86
N LEU A 198 3.39 -14.95 -18.89
CA LEU A 198 3.11 -16.39 -18.86
C LEU A 198 3.78 -17.06 -17.65
N GLY A 199 3.00 -17.87 -16.92
CA GLY A 199 3.45 -18.54 -15.71
C GLY A 199 3.36 -17.72 -14.42
N ARG A 200 3.07 -16.41 -14.48
CA ARG A 200 2.79 -15.59 -13.28
C ARG A 200 1.28 -15.39 -13.12
N GLN A 201 0.79 -15.59 -11.91
CA GLN A 201 -0.59 -15.30 -11.55
C GLN A 201 -0.61 -14.39 -10.34
N VAL A 202 -1.44 -13.35 -10.41
CA VAL A 202 -1.74 -12.47 -9.29
C VAL A 202 -3.25 -12.49 -9.12
N PRO A 203 -3.76 -12.94 -7.95
CA PRO A 203 -5.18 -13.15 -7.76
C PRO A 203 -5.96 -11.84 -7.77
N SER A 204 -7.22 -11.87 -8.19
CA SER A 204 -8.03 -10.64 -8.37
C SER A 204 -8.32 -9.93 -7.05
N TRP A 205 -8.27 -10.67 -5.94
CA TRP A 205 -8.40 -10.16 -4.57
C TRP A 205 -7.15 -9.43 -4.05
N SER A 206 -6.01 -9.59 -4.71
CA SER A 206 -4.82 -8.77 -4.45
C SER A 206 -4.92 -7.42 -5.17
N SER A 207 -4.55 -6.34 -4.48
CA SER A 207 -4.41 -5.02 -5.11
C SER A 207 -3.29 -4.96 -6.16
N LEU A 208 -2.34 -5.89 -6.10
CA LEU A 208 -1.24 -6.00 -7.08
C LEU A 208 -1.72 -6.51 -8.45
N SER A 209 -2.96 -7.01 -8.54
CA SER A 209 -3.58 -7.42 -9.82
C SER A 209 -4.11 -6.24 -10.64
N LYS A 210 -4.16 -5.04 -10.05
CA LYS A 210 -4.77 -3.86 -10.66
C LYS A 210 -3.80 -2.67 -10.69
N GLU A 211 -3.95 -1.84 -11.71
CA GLU A 211 -3.25 -0.57 -11.87
C GLU A 211 -4.12 0.58 -11.35
N GLY A 212 -3.51 1.44 -10.53
CA GLY A 212 -4.18 2.56 -9.87
C GLY A 212 -3.90 2.63 -8.37
N LEU A 213 -4.18 3.80 -7.81
CA LEU A 213 -4.08 4.07 -6.37
C LEU A 213 -5.18 3.31 -5.63
N ILE A 214 -4.82 2.62 -4.56
CA ILE A 214 -5.78 2.02 -3.63
C ILE A 214 -5.82 2.80 -2.32
N ARG A 215 -6.91 2.59 -1.58
CA ARG A 215 -7.08 2.93 -0.16
C ARG A 215 -7.66 1.73 0.55
N TYR A 216 -7.24 1.46 1.78
CA TYR A 216 -7.99 0.55 2.63
C TYR A 216 -9.23 1.25 3.17
N MET A 217 -10.27 0.47 3.49
CA MET A 217 -11.40 1.02 4.24
C MET A 217 -10.89 1.65 5.54
N ASP A 218 -11.26 2.90 5.74
CA ASP A 218 -10.74 3.75 6.80
C ASP A 218 -11.22 3.26 8.18
N SER A 219 -10.31 3.20 9.16
CA SER A 219 -10.64 2.63 10.47
C SER A 219 -11.37 3.55 11.45
N GLU A 220 -11.59 4.80 11.09
CA GLU A 220 -12.32 5.76 11.91
C GLU A 220 -13.72 6.00 11.33
N THR A 221 -13.85 5.96 10.01
CA THR A 221 -15.06 6.31 9.28
C THR A 221 -15.80 5.11 8.67
N GLU A 222 -15.10 4.00 8.38
CA GLU A 222 -15.69 2.84 7.70
C GLU A 222 -15.62 1.55 8.53
N LEU A 223 -14.48 1.25 9.14
CA LEU A 223 -14.22 0.06 9.96
C LEU A 223 -13.96 0.50 11.40
N ARG A 224 -14.96 0.54 12.27
CA ARG A 224 -14.75 1.02 13.65
C ARG A 224 -13.64 0.20 14.33
N PHE A 225 -12.49 0.83 14.57
CA PHE A 225 -11.29 0.14 15.07
C PHE A 225 -11.57 -0.58 16.40
N LYS A 226 -11.17 -1.86 16.51
CA LYS A 226 -11.48 -2.79 17.64
C LYS A 226 -12.95 -3.19 17.80
N GLU A 227 -13.84 -2.66 16.96
CA GLU A 227 -15.27 -2.96 16.96
C GLU A 227 -15.68 -3.87 15.79
N THR A 228 -14.83 -4.14 14.79
CA THR A 228 -15.14 -5.15 13.76
C THR A 228 -14.82 -6.57 14.23
N GLN A 229 -15.78 -7.48 14.08
CA GLN A 229 -15.60 -8.93 14.19
C GLN A 229 -15.38 -9.54 12.80
N TRP A 230 -14.24 -10.21 12.59
CA TRP A 230 -13.94 -10.89 11.32
C TRP A 230 -14.81 -12.13 11.16
N ALA A 231 -15.43 -12.28 9.98
CA ALA A 231 -16.35 -13.36 9.66
C ALA A 231 -15.61 -14.62 9.20
N ILE A 232 -14.78 -15.19 10.09
CA ILE A 232 -13.92 -16.35 9.79
C ILE A 232 -14.69 -17.61 9.35
N ASP A 233 -16.00 -17.68 9.58
CA ASP A 233 -16.87 -18.76 9.11
C ASP A 233 -17.41 -18.54 7.68
N ASP A 234 -17.18 -17.36 7.10
CA ASP A 234 -17.64 -16.97 5.75
C ASP A 234 -16.49 -17.00 4.72
N PHE A 235 -15.24 -17.22 5.12
CA PHE A 235 -14.12 -17.42 4.20
C PHE A 235 -13.00 -18.26 4.83
N THR A 236 -12.22 -18.96 4.01
CA THR A 236 -11.00 -19.63 4.45
C THR A 236 -9.81 -18.74 4.21
N ASN A 237 -8.92 -18.61 5.19
CA ASN A 237 -7.65 -17.96 5.00
C ASN A 237 -6.71 -18.91 4.20
N PRO A 238 -6.24 -18.53 2.99
CA PRO A 238 -5.40 -19.40 2.16
C PRO A 238 -4.02 -19.67 2.78
N PHE A 239 -3.60 -18.87 3.77
CA PHE A 239 -2.36 -19.08 4.51
C PHE A 239 -2.47 -20.14 5.63
N ALA A 240 -3.69 -20.53 6.01
CA ALA A 240 -3.92 -21.45 7.11
C ALA A 240 -3.46 -22.89 6.75
N GLY A 241 -2.67 -23.50 7.62
CA GLY A 241 -2.21 -24.88 7.45
C GLY A 241 -1.03 -25.07 6.49
N VAL A 242 -0.45 -23.99 5.95
CA VAL A 242 0.79 -24.06 5.17
C VAL A 242 2.00 -24.05 6.10
N GLU A 243 2.62 -25.21 6.30
CA GLU A 243 3.88 -25.35 7.01
C GLU A 243 5.06 -25.00 6.08
N GLY A 244 5.91 -24.06 6.49
CA GLY A 244 7.12 -23.67 5.73
C GLY A 244 6.95 -22.42 4.87
N SER A 245 7.83 -22.26 3.88
CA SER A 245 7.83 -21.08 2.99
C SER A 245 6.67 -21.14 2.01
N VAL A 246 5.69 -20.25 2.17
CA VAL A 246 4.62 -20.03 1.19
C VAL A 246 5.20 -19.61 -0.16
N HIS A 247 4.92 -20.37 -1.21
CA HIS A 247 5.17 -19.94 -2.58
C HIS A 247 3.93 -19.22 -3.11
N GLU A 248 4.11 -18.05 -3.73
CA GLU A 248 3.00 -17.26 -4.29
C GLU A 248 2.18 -18.05 -5.34
N TYR A 249 2.81 -19.02 -6.00
CA TYR A 249 2.16 -19.91 -6.96
C TYR A 249 1.15 -20.89 -6.34
N ASP A 250 1.23 -21.15 -5.03
CA ASP A 250 0.33 -22.09 -4.34
C ASP A 250 -0.97 -21.40 -3.90
N MET A 251 -1.00 -20.06 -3.88
CA MET A 251 -2.11 -19.27 -3.35
C MET A 251 -2.80 -18.45 -4.44
N VAL A 252 -3.48 -19.16 -5.34
CA VAL A 252 -4.20 -18.56 -6.48
C VAL A 252 -5.68 -18.32 -6.21
N TYR A 253 -6.23 -18.83 -5.10
CA TYR A 253 -7.60 -18.56 -4.67
C TYR A 253 -7.75 -18.63 -3.15
N PHE A 254 -8.85 -18.08 -2.64
CA PHE A 254 -9.37 -18.43 -1.31
C PHE A 254 -10.83 -18.91 -1.43
N LEU A 255 -11.30 -19.72 -0.49
CA LEU A 255 -12.72 -20.10 -0.46
C LEU A 255 -13.51 -19.02 0.27
N GLY A 256 -14.60 -18.57 -0.36
CA GLY A 256 -15.53 -17.61 0.23
C GLY A 256 -16.96 -18.13 0.13
N ARG A 257 -17.78 -17.84 1.13
CA ARG A 257 -19.22 -18.12 1.11
C ARG A 257 -19.94 -17.01 0.36
N ALA A 258 -20.16 -17.24 -0.93
CA ALA A 258 -20.82 -16.34 -1.85
C ALA A 258 -22.32 -16.23 -1.55
N ARG A 259 -22.77 -15.02 -1.20
CA ARG A 259 -24.15 -14.68 -0.86
C ARG A 259 -24.72 -13.69 -1.86
N ARG A 260 -26.04 -13.74 -2.10
CA ARG A 260 -26.73 -12.74 -2.91
C ARG A 260 -26.77 -11.39 -2.21
N LEU A 261 -26.62 -10.33 -3.00
CA LEU A 261 -26.87 -8.96 -2.56
C LEU A 261 -28.36 -8.65 -2.77
N LEU A 262 -28.99 -8.11 -1.73
CA LEU A 262 -30.40 -7.72 -1.70
C LEU A 262 -30.47 -6.19 -1.81
N LEU A 263 -30.01 -5.66 -2.94
CA LEU A 263 -29.90 -4.22 -3.20
C LEU A 263 -30.75 -3.82 -4.40
N SER A 264 -31.24 -2.58 -4.41
CA SER A 264 -31.70 -1.96 -5.65
C SER A 264 -30.50 -1.60 -6.54
N ARG A 265 -30.73 -1.33 -7.83
CA ARG A 265 -29.68 -0.81 -8.72
C ARG A 265 -29.10 0.51 -8.20
N ILE A 266 -29.93 1.35 -7.58
CA ILE A 266 -29.50 2.64 -7.02
C ILE A 266 -28.59 2.41 -5.82
N ASP A 267 -28.99 1.55 -4.88
CA ASP A 267 -28.19 1.24 -3.69
C ASP A 267 -26.86 0.58 -4.07
N MET A 268 -26.86 -0.29 -5.08
CA MET A 268 -25.64 -0.88 -5.63
C MET A 268 -24.64 0.20 -6.06
N LEU A 269 -25.09 1.19 -6.83
CA LEU A 269 -24.24 2.28 -7.31
C LEU A 269 -23.80 3.24 -6.20
N LEU A 270 -24.59 3.38 -5.15
CA LEU A 270 -24.30 4.28 -4.02
C LEU A 270 -23.32 3.67 -3.01
N TYR A 271 -23.45 2.38 -2.71
CA TYR A 271 -22.72 1.74 -1.62
C TYR A 271 -21.57 0.83 -2.05
N ILE A 272 -21.56 0.33 -3.29
CA ILE A 272 -20.47 -0.51 -3.78
C ILE A 272 -19.41 0.34 -4.46
N THR A 273 -18.18 0.22 -3.97
CA THR A 273 -17.02 0.75 -4.68
C THR A 273 -16.50 -0.33 -5.63
N PHE A 274 -16.89 -0.24 -6.90
CA PHE A 274 -16.36 -1.12 -7.94
C PHE A 274 -14.92 -0.77 -8.31
N ASP A 275 -14.15 -1.81 -8.57
CA ASP A 275 -12.74 -1.73 -8.93
C ASP A 275 -12.53 -1.29 -10.39
N VAL A 276 -13.40 -1.73 -11.31
CA VAL A 276 -13.26 -1.60 -12.77
C VAL A 276 -14.47 -0.89 -13.42
N HIS A 277 -14.32 -0.40 -14.65
CA HIS A 277 -15.39 0.29 -15.42
C HIS A 277 -16.37 -0.71 -16.09
N GLN A 278 -16.73 -1.78 -15.39
CA GLN A 278 -17.69 -2.75 -15.91
C GLN A 278 -19.06 -2.47 -15.31
N GLU A 279 -20.09 -2.46 -16.15
CA GLU A 279 -21.47 -2.44 -15.66
C GLU A 279 -21.86 -3.84 -15.19
N PHE A 280 -22.43 -3.89 -13.99
CA PHE A 280 -22.91 -5.12 -13.38
C PHE A 280 -24.40 -5.03 -13.12
N GLU A 281 -25.10 -6.13 -13.36
CA GLU A 281 -26.45 -6.32 -12.84
C GLU A 281 -26.37 -6.89 -11.43
N VAL A 282 -27.25 -6.42 -10.54
CA VAL A 282 -27.26 -6.84 -9.12
C VAL A 282 -27.37 -8.36 -8.99
N ASP A 283 -28.19 -9.01 -9.83
CA ASP A 283 -28.42 -10.45 -9.79
C ASP A 283 -27.19 -11.29 -10.17
N ASN A 284 -26.24 -10.71 -10.89
CA ASN A 284 -24.98 -11.35 -11.28
C ASN A 284 -23.88 -11.18 -10.21
N LEU A 285 -24.10 -10.29 -9.25
CA LEU A 285 -23.15 -10.07 -8.16
C LEU A 285 -23.40 -11.02 -7.01
N ARG A 286 -22.31 -11.46 -6.40
CA ARG A 286 -22.32 -12.07 -5.08
C ARG A 286 -21.39 -11.29 -4.17
N CYS A 287 -21.48 -11.58 -2.88
CA CYS A 287 -20.56 -11.04 -1.91
C CYS A 287 -20.07 -12.12 -0.95
N VAL A 288 -18.84 -11.95 -0.47
CA VAL A 288 -18.30 -12.72 0.65
C VAL A 288 -18.23 -11.78 1.84
N VAL A 289 -18.79 -12.20 2.97
CA VAL A 289 -18.76 -11.41 4.19
C VAL A 289 -17.37 -11.53 4.82
N ILE A 290 -16.69 -10.39 5.01
CA ILE A 290 -15.32 -10.35 5.54
C ILE A 290 -15.33 -9.93 7.00
N GLY A 291 -16.17 -8.96 7.36
CA GLY A 291 -16.29 -8.48 8.73
C GLY A 291 -17.66 -7.91 9.02
N LYS A 292 -17.99 -7.80 10.31
CA LYS A 292 -19.24 -7.21 10.82
C LYS A 292 -18.90 -6.27 11.95
N ASP A 293 -19.54 -5.11 12.01
CA ASP A 293 -19.46 -4.26 13.19
C ASP A 293 -20.07 -4.99 14.40
N LYS A 294 -19.42 -4.88 15.55
CA LYS A 294 -20.00 -5.28 16.83
C LYS A 294 -21.19 -4.37 17.11
N PHE A 295 -22.24 -4.96 17.67
CA PHE A 295 -23.37 -4.19 18.15
C PHE A 295 -22.94 -3.35 19.36
N VAL A 296 -23.15 -2.04 19.28
CA VAL A 296 -22.91 -1.10 20.38
C VAL A 296 -24.21 -0.33 20.60
N GLU A 297 -24.75 -0.41 21.82
CA GLU A 297 -26.00 0.23 22.20
C GLU A 297 -25.91 1.76 22.03
N GLY A 298 -26.88 2.37 21.35
CA GLY A 298 -26.90 3.81 21.06
C GLY A 298 -26.15 4.25 19.79
N GLN A 299 -25.44 3.34 19.10
CA GLN A 299 -24.91 3.59 17.76
C GLN A 299 -25.81 2.96 16.69
N GLY A 300 -25.85 3.52 15.48
CA GLY A 300 -26.71 3.07 14.38
C GLY A 300 -26.55 1.59 14.00
N SER A 301 -27.34 1.10 13.05
CA SER A 301 -27.37 -0.33 12.67
C SER A 301 -25.96 -0.86 12.31
N PRO A 302 -25.57 -2.04 12.83
CA PRO A 302 -24.25 -2.61 12.56
C PRO A 302 -24.09 -2.91 11.08
N LYS A 303 -22.96 -2.49 10.50
CA LYS A 303 -22.66 -2.75 9.10
C LYS A 303 -21.97 -4.10 8.92
N ILE A 304 -22.10 -4.62 7.71
CA ILE A 304 -21.37 -5.78 7.21
C ILE A 304 -20.43 -5.29 6.11
N HIS A 305 -19.14 -5.62 6.24
CA HIS A 305 -18.11 -5.31 5.25
C HIS A 305 -17.90 -6.53 4.37
N VAL A 306 -18.05 -6.32 3.07
CA VAL A 306 -18.08 -7.41 2.09
C VAL A 306 -17.08 -7.19 0.97
N LEU A 307 -16.53 -8.30 0.49
CA LEU A 307 -15.88 -8.39 -0.81
C LEU A 307 -16.94 -8.68 -1.86
N VAL A 308 -17.06 -7.84 -2.87
CA VAL A 308 -18.00 -8.05 -3.98
C VAL A 308 -17.31 -8.83 -5.07
N ILE A 309 -17.95 -9.90 -5.51
CA ILE A 309 -17.43 -10.84 -6.51
C ILE A 309 -18.42 -11.04 -7.65
N HIS A 310 -17.88 -11.37 -8.82
CA HIS A 310 -18.62 -11.64 -10.04
C HIS A 310 -18.04 -12.87 -10.74
N GLN A 311 -18.86 -13.62 -11.47
CA GLN A 311 -18.42 -14.79 -12.22
C GLN A 311 -17.91 -14.38 -13.61
N SER A 312 -16.63 -14.59 -13.89
CA SER A 312 -16.00 -14.32 -15.19
C SER A 312 -15.48 -15.62 -15.82
N ARG A 313 -14.86 -15.53 -17.00
CA ARG A 313 -14.18 -16.66 -17.64
C ARG A 313 -12.67 -16.45 -17.63
N ASN A 314 -11.93 -17.48 -17.23
CA ASN A 314 -10.47 -17.48 -17.33
C ASN A 314 -10.04 -17.61 -18.83
N PRO A 315 -8.75 -17.47 -19.16
CA PRO A 315 -8.26 -17.60 -20.54
C PRO A 315 -8.54 -18.96 -21.22
N VAL A 316 -8.79 -20.01 -20.43
CA VAL A 316 -9.10 -21.37 -20.92
C VAL A 316 -10.62 -21.57 -21.07
N GLY A 317 -11.43 -20.60 -20.62
CA GLY A 317 -12.89 -20.59 -20.75
C GLY A 317 -13.65 -21.06 -19.51
N ASP A 318 -12.97 -21.50 -18.45
CA ASP A 318 -13.63 -21.95 -17.22
C ASP A 318 -14.26 -20.79 -16.47
N LEU A 319 -15.42 -21.05 -15.86
CA LEU A 319 -16.09 -20.10 -15.00
C LEU A 319 -15.35 -19.97 -13.66
N ILE A 320 -14.91 -18.75 -13.34
CA ILE A 320 -14.21 -18.42 -12.10
C ILE A 320 -14.91 -17.25 -11.40
N TRP A 321 -14.77 -17.16 -10.08
CA TRP A 321 -15.22 -15.99 -9.33
C TRP A 321 -14.05 -15.05 -9.10
N GLU A 322 -14.24 -13.78 -9.41
CA GLU A 322 -13.24 -12.74 -9.24
C GLU A 322 -13.82 -11.58 -8.44
N ARG A 323 -12.95 -10.91 -7.69
CA ARG A 323 -13.25 -9.66 -7.00
C ARG A 323 -13.51 -8.54 -8.02
N VAL A 324 -14.61 -7.85 -7.82
CA VAL A 324 -14.99 -6.65 -8.60
C VAL A 324 -15.18 -5.39 -7.75
N GLY A 325 -15.16 -5.50 -6.42
CA GLY A 325 -15.26 -4.32 -5.55
C GLY A 325 -15.40 -4.67 -4.07
N VAL A 326 -15.74 -3.66 -3.28
CA VAL A 326 -16.03 -3.80 -1.84
C VAL A 326 -17.20 -2.92 -1.44
N ALA A 327 -17.82 -3.24 -0.31
CA ALA A 327 -18.88 -2.40 0.25
C ALA A 327 -19.01 -2.55 1.77
N SER A 328 -19.55 -1.51 2.40
CA SER A 328 -20.00 -1.53 3.80
C SER A 328 -21.52 -1.33 3.81
N LEU A 329 -22.25 -2.40 4.06
CA LEU A 329 -23.70 -2.49 3.84
C LEU A 329 -24.44 -2.72 5.15
N ASN A 330 -25.74 -2.40 5.19
CA ASN A 330 -26.61 -2.88 6.27
C ASN A 330 -26.75 -4.40 6.22
N SER A 331 -26.91 -5.04 7.37
CA SER A 331 -27.00 -6.51 7.46
C SER A 331 -28.14 -7.12 6.62
N ILE A 332 -29.25 -6.40 6.47
CA ILE A 332 -30.40 -6.81 5.65
C ILE A 332 -30.11 -6.83 4.14
N ALA A 333 -29.05 -6.17 3.69
CA ALA A 333 -28.66 -6.13 2.28
C ALA A 333 -27.92 -7.40 1.82
N VAL A 334 -27.65 -8.34 2.73
CA VAL A 334 -26.91 -9.58 2.43
C VAL A 334 -27.78 -10.78 2.78
N HIS A 335 -27.97 -11.68 1.81
CA HIS A 335 -28.75 -12.89 2.02
C HIS A 335 -28.11 -13.84 3.05
N LYS A 336 -28.94 -14.52 3.86
CA LYS A 336 -28.50 -15.42 4.95
C LYS A 336 -27.93 -16.75 4.47
N ASP A 337 -28.31 -17.18 3.28
CA ASP A 337 -27.74 -18.36 2.63
C ASP A 337 -26.73 -17.98 1.55
N GLY A 338 -25.75 -18.85 1.36
CA GLY A 338 -24.70 -18.69 0.37
C GLY A 338 -23.99 -20.01 0.13
N MET A 339 -23.28 -20.10 -0.99
CA MET A 339 -22.54 -21.27 -1.43
C MET A 339 -21.03 -21.02 -1.38
N TRP A 340 -20.26 -22.05 -1.06
CA TRP A 340 -18.80 -21.94 -1.09
C TRP A 340 -18.30 -21.91 -2.53
N VAL A 341 -17.47 -20.91 -2.84
CA VAL A 341 -16.83 -20.74 -4.14
C VAL A 341 -15.35 -20.44 -3.98
N LYS A 342 -14.56 -20.79 -5.00
CA LYS A 342 -13.16 -20.35 -5.13
C LYS A 342 -13.14 -18.95 -5.73
N VAL A 343 -12.62 -17.98 -4.99
CA VAL A 343 -12.38 -16.61 -5.47
C VAL A 343 -10.93 -16.51 -5.89
N TYR A 344 -10.71 -16.37 -7.20
CA TYR A 344 -9.40 -16.29 -7.84
C TYR A 344 -8.89 -14.85 -7.88
#